data_AF-A0AAJ2U577-F1
#
_entry.id   AF-A0AAJ2U577-F1
#
_cell.length_a   1.000
_cell.length_b   1.000
_cell.length_c   1.000
_cell.angle_alpha   90.00
_cell.angle_beta   90.00
_cell.angle_gamma   90.00
#
_symmetry.space_group_name_H-M   'P 1'
#
loop_
_entity.id
_entity.type
_entity.pdbx_description
1 polymer ?
#
loop_
_entity_poly.entity_id
_entity_poly.type
_entity_poly.pdbx_seq_one_letter_code
_entity_poly.pdbx_strand_id
1 'polypeptide(L)'
;LEKRIQEEIAKNLEKDQILIQHSRLAVMGEIMSAIGHQWRQPLNSLLLLIQDVRDALEFGEINESYIDRFTRESMIQIKHMSQTIHDFRKFYKP
;
A
#
# COMPACT_ATOMS: atom_id res chain seq x y z
N LEU A 1 17.90 47.04 15.59
CA LEU A 1 16.57 46.61 15.10
C LEU A 1 16.71 45.56 14.01
N GLU A 2 17.55 45.79 12.99
CA GLU A 2 17.81 44.86 11.87
C GLU A 2 18.29 43.47 12.30
N LYS A 3 19.19 43.36 13.28
CA LYS A 3 19.66 42.05 13.79
C LYS A 3 18.51 41.17 14.31
N ARG A 4 17.57 41.77 15.06
CA ARG A 4 16.36 41.08 15.54
C ARG A 4 15.44 40.65 14.40
N ILE A 5 15.32 41.49 13.36
CA ILE A 5 14.53 41.17 12.16
C ILE A 5 15.16 39.96 11.43
N GLN A 6 16.47 39.94 11.25
CA GLN A 6 17.19 38.83 10.62
C GLN A 6 17.08 37.53 11.44
N GLU A 7 17.20 37.61 12.77
CA GLU A 7 17.01 36.47 13.67
C GLU A 7 15.59 35.89 13.56
N GLU A 8 14.56 36.75 13.51
CA GLU A 8 13.17 36.30 13.39
C GLU A 8 12.87 35.72 12.00
N ILE A 9 13.47 36.27 10.93
CA ILE A 9 13.39 35.72 9.57
C ILE A 9 14.00 34.31 9.52
N ALA A 10 15.20 34.12 10.07
CA ALA A 10 15.85 32.81 10.11
C ALA A 10 15.03 31.78 10.89
N LYS A 11 14.45 32.20 12.02
CA LYS A 11 13.59 31.36 12.86
C LYS A 11 12.28 30.98 12.18
N ASN A 12 11.70 31.88 11.39
CA ASN A 12 10.51 31.59 10.58
C ASN A 12 10.84 30.63 9.43
N LEU A 13 11.97 30.82 8.74
CA LEU A 13 12.45 29.87 7.72
C LEU A 13 12.64 28.46 8.27
N GLU A 14 13.21 28.33 9.47
CA GLU A 14 13.34 27.03 10.14
C GLU A 14 11.98 26.41 10.46
N LYS A 15 11.04 27.19 11.01
CA LYS A 15 9.67 26.74 11.27
C LYS A 15 8.95 26.31 10.00
N ASP A 16 9.07 27.06 8.92
CA ASP A 16 8.46 26.73 7.63
C ASP A 16 9.01 25.40 7.09
N GLN A 17 10.32 25.16 7.21
CA GLN A 17 10.92 23.86 6.86
C GLN A 17 10.36 22.72 7.70
N ILE A 18 10.22 22.91 9.01
CA ILE A 18 9.62 21.92 9.92
C ILE A 18 8.16 21.66 9.56
N LEU A 19 7.38 22.70 9.27
CA LEU A 19 5.98 22.59 8.85
C LEU A 19 5.84 21.81 7.53
N ILE A 20 6.72 22.07 6.56
CA ILE A 20 6.77 21.32 5.30
C ILE A 20 7.08 19.84 5.56
N GLN A 21 8.03 19.54 6.45
CA GLN A 21 8.36 18.16 6.81
C GLN A 21 7.18 17.46 7.52
N HIS A 22 6.52 18.12 8.47
CA HIS A 22 5.35 17.57 9.14
C HIS A 22 4.18 17.31 8.18
N SER A 23 3.91 18.25 7.27
CA SER A 23 2.91 18.07 6.22
C SER A 23 3.21 16.85 5.35
N ARG A 24 4.47 16.67 4.93
CA ARG A 24 4.89 15.47 4.17
C ARG A 24 4.68 14.17 4.96
N LEU A 25 5.05 14.15 6.25
CA LEU A 25 4.88 12.96 7.10
C LEU A 25 3.41 12.60 7.30
N ALA A 26 2.52 13.59 7.47
CA ALA A 26 1.09 13.37 7.59
C ALA A 26 0.52 12.70 6.33
N VAL A 27 0.85 13.25 5.14
CA VAL A 27 0.45 12.67 3.84
C VAL A 27 1.00 11.26 3.66
N MET A 28 2.24 10.99 4.08
CA MET A 28 2.81 9.64 4.05
C MET A 28 2.01 8.66 4.93
N GLY A 29 1.58 9.09 6.12
CA GLY A 29 0.72 8.28 7.00
C GLY A 29 -0.60 7.90 6.34
N GLU A 30 -1.25 8.85 5.66
CA GLU A 30 -2.49 8.62 4.91
C GLU A 30 -2.28 7.62 3.77
N ILE A 31 -1.19 7.76 3.01
CA ILE A 31 -0.84 6.84 1.92
C ILE A 31 -0.54 5.44 2.45
N MET A 32 0.21 5.32 3.56
CA MET A 32 0.48 4.03 4.20
C MET A 32 -0.81 3.34 4.66
N SER A 33 -1.75 4.10 5.23
CA SER A 33 -3.07 3.59 5.59
C SER A 33 -3.83 3.06 4.36
N ALA A 34 -3.86 3.86 3.28
CA ALA A 34 -4.49 3.47 2.02
C ALA A 34 -3.88 2.19 1.43
N ILE A 35 -2.56 2.02 1.49
CA ILE A 35 -1.87 0.80 1.03
C ILE A 35 -2.24 -0.40 1.88
N GLY A 36 -2.29 -0.24 3.20
CA GLY A 36 -2.75 -1.31 4.10
C GLY A 36 -4.17 -1.77 3.75
N HIS A 37 -5.05 -0.84 3.42
CA HIS A 37 -6.39 -1.16 2.93
C HIS A 37 -6.37 -1.87 1.56
N GLN A 38 -5.59 -1.37 0.60
CA GLN A 38 -5.46 -1.97 -0.72
C GLN A 38 -4.87 -3.38 -0.68
N TRP A 39 -3.97 -3.71 0.26
CA TRP A 39 -3.44 -5.07 0.41
C TRP A 39 -4.42 -6.03 1.06
N ARG A 40 -5.29 -5.54 1.95
CA ARG A 40 -6.28 -6.38 2.61
C ARG A 40 -7.26 -7.01 1.61
N GLN A 41 -7.56 -6.31 0.52
CA GLN A 41 -8.46 -6.78 -0.54
C GLN A 41 -7.96 -8.06 -1.26
N PRO A 42 -6.80 -8.07 -1.94
CA PRO A 42 -6.27 -9.26 -2.61
C PRO A 42 -5.91 -10.37 -1.62
N LEU A 43 -5.53 -10.03 -0.39
CA LEU A 43 -5.29 -11.03 0.66
C LEU A 43 -6.59 -11.77 1.02
N ASN A 44 -7.70 -11.04 1.19
CA ASN A 44 -9.01 -11.66 1.42
C ASN A 44 -9.45 -12.50 0.22
N SER A 45 -9.20 -12.05 -1.02
CA SER A 45 -9.48 -12.84 -2.21
C SER A 45 -8.67 -14.15 -2.23
N LEU A 46 -7.38 -14.10 -1.87
CA LEU A 46 -6.55 -15.30 -1.74
C LEU A 46 -7.05 -16.25 -0.65
N LEU A 47 -7.50 -15.72 0.49
CA LEU A 47 -8.12 -16.51 1.55
C LEU A 47 -9.34 -17.29 1.02
N LEU A 48 -10.23 -16.61 0.29
CA LEU A 48 -11.42 -17.24 -0.30
C LEU A 48 -11.04 -18.29 -1.34
N LEU A 49 -10.06 -18.01 -2.21
CA LEU A 49 -9.56 -18.98 -3.18
C LEU A 49 -9.01 -20.23 -2.49
N ILE A 50 -8.30 -20.08 -1.38
CA ILE A 50 -7.75 -21.22 -0.62
C ILE A 50 -8.87 -22.02 0.05
N GLN A 51 -9.89 -21.35 0.58
CA GLN A 51 -11.06 -22.03 1.16
C GLN A 51 -11.83 -22.81 0.08
N ASP A 52 -12.02 -22.21 -1.10
CA ASP A 52 -12.66 -22.86 -2.26
C ASP A 52 -11.94 -24.15 -2.66
N VAL A 53 -10.59 -24.22 -2.55
CA VAL A 53 -9.85 -25.47 -2.81
C VAL A 53 -10.24 -26.58 -1.85
N ARG A 54 -10.49 -26.24 -0.58
CA ARG A 54 -10.92 -27.21 0.42
C ARG A 54 -12.31 -27.74 0.10
N ASP A 55 -13.22 -26.85 -0.26
CA ASP A 55 -14.60 -27.20 -0.60
C ASP A 55 -14.65 -28.02 -1.90
N ALA A 56 -13.91 -27.60 -2.92
CA ALA A 56 -13.81 -28.33 -4.18
C ALA A 56 -13.26 -29.76 -4.00
N LEU A 57 -12.35 -29.97 -3.05
CA LEU A 57 -11.89 -31.32 -2.70
C LEU A 57 -12.99 -32.14 -2.04
N GLU A 58 -13.73 -31.55 -1.10
CA GLU A 58 -14.80 -32.22 -0.36
C GLU A 58 -15.95 -32.67 -1.27
N PHE A 59 -16.31 -31.83 -2.25
CA PHE A 59 -17.38 -32.12 -3.21
C PHE A 59 -16.92 -32.84 -4.49
N GLY A 60 -15.62 -33.15 -4.63
CA GLY A 60 -15.09 -33.86 -5.79
C GLY A 60 -15.05 -33.04 -7.08
N GLU A 61 -14.93 -31.72 -6.97
CA GLU A 61 -14.92 -30.76 -8.09
C GLU A 61 -13.51 -30.44 -8.62
N ILE A 62 -12.45 -30.96 -7.98
CA ILE A 62 -11.06 -30.73 -8.41
C ILE A 62 -10.77 -31.44 -9.73
N ASN A 63 -10.33 -30.65 -10.71
CA ASN A 63 -9.79 -31.10 -11.99
C ASN A 63 -8.72 -30.11 -12.49
N GLU A 64 -8.09 -30.39 -13.63
CA GLU A 64 -7.06 -29.54 -14.22
C GLU A 64 -7.54 -28.10 -14.46
N SER A 65 -8.75 -27.94 -15.00
CA SER A 65 -9.36 -26.61 -15.24
C SER A 65 -9.58 -25.82 -13.95
N TYR A 66 -9.97 -26.49 -12.87
CA TYR A 66 -10.10 -25.91 -11.54
C TYR A 66 -8.75 -25.38 -11.05
N ILE A 67 -7.70 -26.20 -11.13
CA ILE A 67 -6.35 -25.84 -10.69
C ILE A 67 -5.78 -24.68 -11.51
N ASP A 68 -5.99 -24.68 -12.83
CA ASP A 68 -5.58 -23.59 -13.71
C ASP A 68 -6.26 -22.27 -13.36
N ARG A 69 -7.56 -22.33 -13.04
CA ARG A 69 -8.32 -21.15 -12.59
C ARG A 69 -7.80 -20.66 -11.25
N PHE A 70 -7.72 -21.53 -10.24
CA PHE A 70 -7.21 -21.18 -8.92
C PHE A 70 -5.82 -20.53 -9.00
N THR A 71 -4.91 -21.13 -9.78
CA THR A 71 -3.54 -20.63 -9.95
C THR A 71 -3.54 -19.26 -10.62
N ARG A 72 -4.29 -19.09 -11.72
CA ARG A 72 -4.38 -17.81 -12.43
C ARG A 72 -4.95 -16.71 -11.55
N GLU A 73 -6.07 -16.95 -10.88
CA GLU A 73 -6.71 -15.96 -10.01
C GLU A 73 -5.78 -15.58 -8.85
N SER A 74 -5.12 -16.56 -8.24
CA SER A 74 -4.14 -16.31 -7.17
C SER A 74 -2.98 -15.43 -7.66
N MET A 75 -2.45 -15.72 -8.85
CA MET A 75 -1.36 -14.93 -9.45
C MET A 75 -1.78 -13.49 -9.76
N ILE A 76 -3.03 -13.26 -10.17
CA ILE A 76 -3.58 -11.91 -10.37
C ILE A 76 -3.55 -11.14 -9.03
N GLN A 77 -4.01 -11.74 -7.94
CA GLN A 77 -4.00 -11.09 -6.62
C GLN A 77 -2.58 -10.78 -6.13
N ILE A 78 -1.65 -11.73 -6.29
CA ILE A 78 -0.23 -11.53 -5.95
C ILE A 78 0.37 -10.38 -6.76
N LYS A 79 0.08 -10.32 -8.06
CA LYS A 79 0.55 -9.24 -8.94
C LYS A 79 -0.02 -7.89 -8.52
N HIS A 80 -1.30 -7.82 -8.13
CA HIS A 80 -1.90 -6.59 -7.61
C HIS A 80 -1.19 -6.09 -6.34
N MET A 81 -0.94 -6.97 -5.36
CA MET A 81 -0.19 -6.59 -4.14
C MET A 81 1.22 -6.07 -4.47
N SER A 82 1.92 -6.74 -5.39
CA SER A 82 3.26 -6.34 -5.84
C SER A 82 3.25 -4.97 -6.54
N GLN A 83 2.25 -4.72 -7.38
CA GLN A 83 2.09 -3.44 -8.06
C GLN A 83 1.82 -2.31 -7.04
N THR A 84 1.00 -2.55 -6.02
CA THR A 84 0.78 -1.57 -4.94
C THR A 84 2.08 -1.22 -4.20
N ILE A 85 2.97 -2.19 -3.95
CA ILE A 85 4.31 -1.93 -3.37
C ILE A 85 5.14 -1.04 -4.29
N HIS A 86 5.13 -1.36 -5.59
CA HIS A 86 5.90 -0.63 -6.58
C HIS A 86 5.45 0.83 -6.66
N ASP A 87 4.14 1.06 -6.70
CA ASP A 87 3.59 2.40 -6.77
C ASP A 87 3.85 3.19 -5.48
N PHE A 88 3.77 2.54 -4.30
CA PHE A 88 4.21 3.16 -3.04
C PHE A 88 5.68 3.62 -3.09
N ARG A 89 6.59 2.78 -3.60
CA ARG A 89 8.02 3.12 -3.70
C ARG A 89 8.25 4.34 -4.59
N LYS A 90 7.48 4.51 -5.67
CA LYS A 90 7.55 5.71 -6.53
C LYS A 90 7.12 6.98 -5.78
N PHE A 91 6.12 6.91 -4.91
CA PHE A 91 5.72 8.06 -4.09
C PHE A 91 6.79 8.48 -3.07
N TYR A 92 7.57 7.52 -2.56
CA TYR A 92 8.67 7.80 -1.62
C TYR A 92 9.93 8.35 -2.30
N LYS A 93 10.14 8.02 -3.58
CA LYS A 93 11.27 8.49 -4.40
C LYS A 93 10.75 9.06 -5.73
N PRO A 94 10.28 10.33 -5.75
CA PRO A 94 10.09 11.04 -7.01
C PRO A 94 11.42 11.26 -7.73
#